data_AF-A0A7C4Z6G4-F1
#
_entry.id   AF-A0A7C4Z6G4-F1
#
_cell.length_a   1.000
_cell.length_b   1.000
_cell.length_c   1.000
_cell.angle_alpha   90.00
_cell.angle_beta   90.00
_cell.angle_gamma   90.00
#
_symmetry.space_group_name_H-M   'P 1'
#
loop_
_entity.id
_entity.type
_entity.pdbx_description
1 polymer ?
#
loop_
_entity_poly.entity_id
_entity_poly.type
_entity_poly.pdbx_seq_one_letter_code
_entity_poly.pdbx_strand_id
1 'polypeptide(L)'
;MKLEKPAKRMTLRELLTHAEKCSRDLLDHYQGNVLPHTAEFRDLNRPVRRRSHYPTLMAMQNALNMLEEASSEGMERTNYLLEQLQSIRESASREVANRI
;
A
#
# COMPACT_ATOMS: atom_id res chain seq x y z
N MET A 1 7.25 -8.95 -0.13
CA MET A 1 7.84 -8.51 -1.41
C MET A 1 9.36 -8.60 -1.29
N LYS A 2 10.09 -9.28 -2.19
CA LYS A 2 11.57 -9.19 -2.18
C LYS A 2 11.92 -7.74 -2.53
N LEU A 3 12.39 -6.97 -1.55
CA LEU A 3 12.81 -5.59 -1.74
C LEU A 3 13.94 -5.59 -2.78
N GLU A 4 13.59 -5.31 -4.04
CA GLU A 4 14.56 -5.19 -5.12
C GLU A 4 15.50 -4.03 -4.82
N LYS A 5 16.78 -4.27 -5.13
CA LYS A 5 18.00 -3.46 -4.96
C LYS A 5 17.87 -2.18 -4.11
N PRO A 6 18.72 -1.98 -3.09
CA PRO A 6 18.68 -0.78 -2.26
C PRO A 6 18.75 0.49 -3.12
N ALA A 7 17.84 1.45 -2.88
CA ALA A 7 17.67 2.70 -3.63
C ALA A 7 18.99 3.42 -3.92
N LYS A 8 19.94 3.32 -2.98
CA LYS A 8 21.28 3.92 -3.02
C LYS A 8 22.15 3.47 -4.21
N ARG A 9 21.81 2.38 -4.91
CA ARG A 9 22.56 1.86 -6.06
C ARG A 9 21.92 2.14 -7.42
N MET A 10 20.75 2.77 -7.46
CA MET A 10 20.03 3.05 -8.70
C MET A 10 20.39 4.45 -9.24
N THR A 11 20.42 4.57 -10.56
CA THR A 11 20.49 5.86 -11.26
C THR A 11 19.16 6.63 -11.13
N LEU A 12 19.16 7.94 -11.37
CA LEU A 12 17.93 8.76 -11.29
C LEU A 12 16.81 8.23 -12.19
N ARG A 13 17.16 7.77 -13.41
CA ARG A 13 16.19 7.19 -14.36
C ARG A 13 15.59 5.88 -13.85
N GLU A 14 16.43 5.01 -13.28
CA GLU A 14 15.97 3.76 -12.67
C GLU A 14 15.06 4.03 -11.47
N LEU A 15 15.44 4.98 -10.60
CA LEU A 15 14.63 5.38 -9.45
C LEU A 15 13.24 5.89 -9.89
N LEU A 16 13.18 6.77 -10.89
CA LEU A 16 11.92 7.28 -11.43
C LEU A 16 11.03 6.16 -11.99
N THR A 17 11.62 5.25 -12.76
CA THR A 17 10.90 4.10 -13.35
C THR A 17 10.38 3.16 -12.27
N HIS A 18 11.19 2.92 -11.23
CA HIS A 18 10.82 2.06 -10.11
C HIS A 18 9.75 2.70 -9.22
N ALA A 19 9.81 4.01 -8.98
CA ALA A 19 8.79 4.74 -8.25
C ALA A 19 7.44 4.72 -8.98
N GLU A 20 7.42 4.86 -10.30
CA GLU A 20 6.21 4.73 -11.11
C GLU A 20 5.59 3.33 -10.98
N LYS A 21 6.41 2.28 -11.13
CA LYS A 21 5.96 0.89 -10.93
C LYS A 21 5.40 0.69 -9.53
N CYS A 22 6.13 1.11 -8.50
CA CYS A 22 5.70 0.94 -7.11
C CYS A 22 4.41 1.70 -6.80
N SER A 23 4.18 2.84 -7.45
CA SER A 23 2.92 3.59 -7.33
C SER A 23 1.74 2.84 -7.95
N ARG A 24 1.95 2.20 -9.11
CA ARG A 24 0.93 1.34 -9.74
C ARG A 24 0.64 0.11 -8.89
N ASP A 25 1.67 -0.58 -8.41
CA ASP A 25 1.52 -1.76 -7.55
C ASP A 25 0.76 -1.42 -6.26
N LEU A 26 0.97 -0.22 -5.70
CA LEU A 26 0.26 0.27 -4.52
C LEU A 26 -1.22 0.58 -4.83
N LEU A 27 -1.50 1.17 -5.99
CA LEU A 27 -2.87 1.40 -6.45
C LEU A 27 -3.62 0.07 -6.65
N ASP A 28 -2.99 -0.89 -7.30
CA ASP A 28 -3.54 -2.22 -7.53
C ASP A 28 -3.82 -2.93 -6.21
N HIS A 29 -2.91 -2.84 -5.24
CA HIS A 29 -3.11 -3.36 -3.87
C HIS A 29 -4.32 -2.72 -3.19
N TYR A 30 -4.46 -1.40 -3.29
CA TYR A 30 -5.57 -0.68 -2.66
C TYR A 30 -6.92 -1.06 -3.29
N GLN A 31 -6.97 -1.17 -4.61
CA GLN A 31 -8.17 -1.56 -5.35
C GLN A 31 -8.53 -3.04 -5.16
N GLY A 32 -7.54 -3.92 -5.10
CA GLY A 32 -7.74 -5.36 -5.01
C GLY A 32 -8.00 -5.88 -3.60
N ASN A 33 -7.46 -5.24 -2.56
CA ASN A 33 -7.50 -5.76 -1.19
C ASN A 33 -8.26 -4.80 -0.25
N VAL A 34 -7.80 -3.55 -0.13
CA VAL A 34 -8.32 -2.63 0.89
C VAL A 34 -9.79 -2.25 0.62
N LEU A 35 -10.13 -1.85 -0.61
CA LEU A 35 -11.50 -1.46 -0.96
C LEU A 35 -12.51 -2.62 -0.83
N PRO A 36 -12.21 -3.86 -1.30
CA PRO A 36 -13.11 -4.99 -1.13
C PRO A 36 -13.34 -5.36 0.34
N HIS A 37 -12.29 -5.44 1.17
CA HIS A 37 -12.45 -5.80 2.58
C HIS A 37 -13.19 -4.74 3.39
N THR A 38 -12.97 -3.44 3.11
CA THR A 38 -13.77 -2.37 3.72
C THR A 38 -15.24 -2.42 3.30
N ALA A 39 -15.53 -2.73 2.03
CA ALA A 39 -16.90 -2.89 1.55
C ALA A 39 -17.60 -4.08 2.21
N GLU A 40 -16.92 -5.23 2.32
CA GLU A 40 -17.43 -6.42 3.01
C GLU A 40 -17.72 -6.15 4.49
N PHE A 41 -16.76 -5.53 5.20
CA PHE A 41 -16.94 -5.14 6.59
C PHE A 41 -18.13 -4.19 6.76
N ARG A 42 -18.26 -3.19 5.90
CA ARG A 42 -19.40 -2.26 5.92
C ARG A 42 -20.73 -3.00 5.73
N ASP A 43 -20.79 -3.95 4.81
CA ASP A 43 -22.00 -4.69 4.51
C ASP A 43 -22.38 -5.65 5.66
N LEU A 44 -21.40 -6.21 6.37
CA LEU A 44 -21.60 -7.02 7.58
C LEU A 44 -22.06 -6.20 8.79
N ASN A 45 -21.72 -4.91 8.86
CA ASN A 45 -22.19 -3.99 9.91
C ASN A 45 -23.63 -3.51 9.71
N ARG A 46 -24.23 -3.74 8.54
CA ARG A 46 -25.61 -3.30 8.30
C ARG A 46 -26.56 -4.05 9.23
N PRO A 47 -27.56 -3.38 9.82
CA PRO A 47 -28.53 -4.05 10.68
C PRO A 47 -29.36 -5.04 9.85
N VAL A 48 -29.09 -6.34 10.02
CA VAL A 48 -29.86 -7.42 9.40
C VAL A 48 -30.73 -8.09 10.46
N ARG A 49 -32.03 -8.26 10.17
CA ARG A 49 -32.92 -9.10 10.97
C ARG A 49 -32.53 -10.58 10.76
N ARG A 50 -31.58 -11.09 11.54
CA ARG A 50 -31.21 -12.52 11.56
C ARG A 50 -31.60 -13.16 12.89
N ARG A 51 -31.95 -14.45 12.83
CA ARG A 51 -32.32 -15.26 14.00
C ARG A 51 -31.12 -15.54 14.92
N SER A 52 -29.89 -15.51 14.40
CA SER A 52 -28.64 -15.63 15.16
C SER A 52 -27.59 -14.63 14.68
N HIS A 53 -26.89 -14.01 15.62
CA HIS A 53 -25.84 -13.01 15.33
C HIS A 53 -24.44 -13.59 15.27
N TYR A 54 -24.21 -14.77 15.84
CA TYR A 54 -22.89 -15.38 15.97
C TYR A 54 -22.13 -15.57 14.63
N PRO A 55 -22.76 -16.07 13.53
CA PRO A 55 -22.07 -16.19 12.25
C PRO A 55 -21.65 -14.83 11.66
N THR A 56 -22.47 -13.79 11.87
CA THR A 56 -22.17 -12.43 11.42
C THR A 56 -20.98 -11.86 12.19
N LEU A 57 -20.89 -12.10 13.50
CA LEU A 57 -19.75 -11.66 14.31
C LEU A 57 -18.44 -12.33 13.88
N MET A 58 -18.46 -13.63 13.56
CA MET A 58 -17.27 -14.33 13.06
C MET A 58 -16.85 -13.82 11.68
N ALA A 59 -17.79 -13.61 10.76
CA ALA A 59 -17.50 -13.03 9.45
C ALA A 59 -16.93 -11.61 9.58
N MET A 60 -17.45 -10.81 10.52
CA MET A 60 -16.97 -9.46 10.79
C MET A 60 -15.55 -9.45 11.35
N GLN A 61 -15.22 -10.37 12.27
CA GLN A 61 -13.86 -10.53 12.78
C GLN A 61 -12.88 -10.92 11.66
N ASN A 62 -13.28 -11.85 10.79
CA ASN A 62 -12.45 -12.24 9.66
C ASN A 62 -12.21 -11.08 8.69
N ALA A 63 -13.26 -10.33 8.34
CA ALA A 63 -13.14 -9.15 7.48
C ALA A 63 -12.24 -8.06 8.09
N LEU A 64 -12.28 -7.88 9.42
CA LEU A 64 -11.37 -6.98 10.12
C LEU A 64 -9.92 -7.45 10.06
N ASN A 65 -9.66 -8.74 10.30
CA ASN A 65 -8.31 -9.29 10.24
C ASN A 65 -7.72 -9.14 8.82
N MET A 66 -8.51 -9.41 7.78
CA MET A 66 -8.09 -9.23 6.38
C MET A 66 -7.82 -7.76 6.05
N LEU A 67 -8.63 -6.84 6.57
CA LEU A 67 -8.40 -5.41 6.40
C LEU A 67 -7.13 -4.93 7.11
N GLU A 68 -6.87 -5.44 8.33
CA GLU A 68 -5.66 -5.14 9.09
C GLU A 68 -4.40 -5.63 8.36
N GLU A 69 -4.41 -6.87 7.87
CA GLU A 69 -3.34 -7.44 7.04
C GLU A 69 -3.10 -6.60 5.78
N ALA A 70 -4.16 -6.32 5.02
CA ALA A 70 -4.06 -5.50 3.81
C ALA A 70 -3.56 -4.08 4.09
N SER A 71 -3.95 -3.50 5.23
CA SER A 71 -3.47 -2.18 5.66
C SER A 71 -1.99 -2.20 6.04
N SER A 72 -1.54 -3.25 6.74
CA SER A 72 -0.13 -3.42 7.10
C SER A 72 0.74 -3.53 5.85
N GLU A 73 0.36 -4.40 4.91
CA GLU A 73 1.07 -4.54 3.63
C GLU A 73 1.06 -3.24 2.81
N GLY A 74 -0.07 -2.52 2.80
CA GLY A 74 -0.19 -1.24 2.14
C GLY A 74 0.74 -0.18 2.74
N MET A 75 0.88 -0.18 4.07
CA MET A 75 1.78 0.72 4.79
C MET A 75 3.24 0.44 4.46
N GLU A 76 3.65 -0.83 4.43
CA GLU A 76 5.02 -1.22 4.02
C GLU A 76 5.36 -0.72 2.61
N ARG A 77 4.44 -0.91 1.65
CA ARG A 77 4.60 -0.43 0.27
C ARG A 77 4.67 1.10 0.20
N THR A 78 3.85 1.79 1.00
CA THR A 78 3.82 3.26 1.07
C THR A 78 5.15 3.79 1.61
N ASN A 79 5.66 3.20 2.69
CA ASN A 79 6.94 3.56 3.29
C ASN A 79 8.09 3.33 2.31
N TYR A 80 8.09 2.20 1.60
CA TYR A 80 9.09 1.93 0.58
C TYR A 80 9.04 2.94 -0.57
N LEU A 81 7.84 3.29 -1.07
CA LEU A 81 7.69 4.34 -2.09
C LEU A 81 8.20 5.70 -1.59
N LEU A 82 7.91 6.05 -0.33
CA LEU A 82 8.40 7.28 0.29
C LEU A 82 9.94 7.33 0.30
N GLU A 83 10.62 6.24 0.66
CA GLU A 83 12.09 6.14 0.61
C GLU A 83 12.64 6.35 -0.81
N GLN A 84 11.98 5.80 -1.82
CA GLN A 84 12.37 6.00 -3.23
C GLN A 84 12.21 7.47 -3.65
N LEU A 85 11.09 8.09 -3.31
CA LEU A 85 10.82 9.50 -3.64
C LEU A 85 11.79 10.46 -2.94
N GLN A 86 12.16 10.16 -1.69
CA GLN A 86 13.20 10.90 -0.97
C GLN A 86 14.56 10.77 -1.68
N SER A 87 14.93 9.56 -2.10
CA SER A 87 16.17 9.30 -2.84
C SER A 87 16.22 10.02 -4.20
N ILE A 88 15.09 10.11 -4.89
CA ILE A 88 14.93 10.89 -6.13
C ILE A 88 15.15 12.37 -5.85
N ARG A 89 14.48 12.92 -4.83
CA ARG A 89 14.62 14.33 -4.44
C ARG A 89 16.07 14.69 -4.12
N GLU A 90 16.76 13.87 -3.34
CA GLU A 90 18.16 14.08 -2.99
C GLU A 90 19.10 14.00 -4.21
N SER A 91 18.85 13.06 -5.13
CA SER A 91 19.65 12.92 -6.35
C SER A 91 19.44 14.10 -7.30
N ALA A 92 18.19 14.54 -7.49
CA ALA A 92 17.87 15.72 -8.28
C ALA A 92 18.47 17.00 -7.66
N SER A 93 18.40 17.15 -6.34
CA SER A 93 18.98 18.31 -5.65
C SER A 93 20.51 18.39 -5.82
N ARG A 94 21.20 17.24 -5.76
CA ARG A 94 22.65 17.16 -6.03
C ARG A 94 22.99 17.50 -7.47
N GLU A 95 22.21 17.04 -8.44
CA GLU A 95 22.42 17.38 -9.85
C GLU A 95 22.23 18.88 -10.12
N VAL A 96 21.23 19.51 -9.50
CA VAL A 96 21.02 20.96 -9.62
C VAL A 96 22.19 21.73 -9.00
N ALA A 97 22.62 21.35 -7.79
CA ALA A 97 23.75 21.99 -7.12
C ALA A 97 25.07 21.89 -7.91
N ASN A 98 25.29 20.78 -8.63
CA ASN A 98 26.48 20.61 -9.48
C ASN A 98 26.42 21.39 -10.81
N ARG A 99 25.24 21.90 -11.20
CA ARG A 99 25.06 22.69 -12.44
C ARG A 99 25.17 24.20 -12.20
N ILE A 100 25.14 24.64 -10.94
CA ILE A 100 25.33 26.03 -10.51
C ILE A 100 26.81 26.22 -10.16
#